data_AF-A0A521YCF8-F1
#
_entry.id   AF-A0A521YCF8-F1
#
_cell.length_a   1.000
_cell.length_b   1.000
_cell.length_c   1.000
_cell.angle_alpha   90.00
_cell.angle_beta   90.00
_cell.angle_gamma   90.00
#
_symmetry.space_group_name_H-M   'P 1'
#
loop_
_entity.id
_entity.type
_entity.pdbx_description
1 polymer ?
#
loop_
_entity_poly.entity_id
_entity_poly.type
_entity_poly.pdbx_seq_one_letter_code
_entity_poly.pdbx_strand_id
1 'polypeptide(L)'
;MSKKHSATNTVYRIASKRFHREIKQYLFTIETGEIQFERTADELAGNQDILANLPFHDVYDVGYTHGSEAILKEQKALLAAKKKIY
;
A
#
# COMPACT_ATOMS: atom_id res chain seq x y z
N MET A 1 -37.00 -11.91 -3.70
CA MET A 1 -36.73 -10.65 -2.98
C MET A 1 -35.23 -10.52 -2.82
N SER A 2 -34.60 -9.66 -3.63
CA SER A 2 -33.14 -9.49 -3.65
C SER A 2 -32.72 -8.59 -2.49
N LYS A 3 -31.91 -9.11 -1.57
CA LYS A 3 -31.34 -8.32 -0.46
C LYS A 3 -30.41 -7.27 -1.06
N LYS A 4 -30.85 -6.01 -1.06
CA LYS A 4 -29.99 -4.85 -1.29
C LYS A 4 -28.96 -4.83 -0.16
N HIS A 5 -27.71 -5.18 -0.45
CA HIS A 5 -26.59 -4.78 0.39
C HIS A 5 -26.57 -3.25 0.39
N SER A 6 -26.87 -2.63 1.53
CA SER A 6 -26.59 -1.21 1.73
C SER A 6 -25.08 -1.07 1.71
N ALA A 7 -24.53 -0.52 0.62
CA ALA A 7 -23.17 -0.01 0.62
C ALA A 7 -23.14 1.17 1.60
N THR A 8 -22.81 0.92 2.85
CA THR A 8 -22.22 1.95 3.70
C THR A 8 -21.00 2.45 2.93
N ASN A 9 -21.03 3.69 2.46
CA ASN A 9 -19.92 4.33 1.77
C ASN A 9 -18.76 4.46 2.77
N THR A 10 -17.97 3.40 2.90
CA THR A 10 -16.75 3.40 3.71
C THR A 10 -15.74 4.23 2.96
N VAL A 11 -15.51 5.47 3.40
CA VAL A 11 -14.52 6.35 2.79
C VAL A 11 -13.22 6.20 3.56
N TYR A 12 -12.19 5.66 2.92
CA TYR A 12 -10.85 5.62 3.47
C TYR A 12 -10.10 6.91 3.13
N ARG A 13 -9.10 7.26 3.94
CA ARG A 13 -8.09 8.28 3.59
C ARG A 13 -6.72 7.88 4.12
N ILE A 14 -5.67 8.30 3.45
CA ILE A 14 -4.31 8.20 3.99
C ILE A 14 -4.07 9.41 4.90
N ALA A 15 -3.89 9.17 6.19
CA ALA A 15 -3.57 10.22 7.15
C ALA A 15 -2.08 10.54 7.20
N SER A 16 -1.25 9.51 7.05
CA SER A 16 0.19 9.69 7.06
C SER A 16 0.92 8.58 6.32
N LYS A 17 2.17 8.87 5.95
CA LYS A 17 3.11 7.95 5.34
C LYS A 17 4.44 8.11 6.05
N ARG A 18 5.01 7.00 6.54
CA ARG A 18 6.31 7.00 7.23
C ARG A 18 7.20 5.87 6.74
N PHE A 19 8.50 6.12 6.66
CA PHE A 19 9.46 5.08 6.33
C PHE A 19 9.80 4.25 7.58
N HIS A 20 9.55 2.95 7.55
CA HIS A 20 9.87 2.02 8.63
C HIS A 20 11.24 1.38 8.40
N ARG A 21 12.24 1.76 9.20
CA ARG A 21 13.65 1.43 8.98
C ARG A 21 13.96 -0.08 9.08
N GLU A 22 13.28 -0.80 9.97
CA GLU A 22 13.58 -2.22 10.22
C GLU A 22 13.23 -3.09 9.00
N ILE A 23 12.01 -2.92 8.48
CA ILE A 23 11.52 -3.63 7.29
C ILE A 23 11.93 -2.95 5.98
N LYS A 24 12.45 -1.72 6.04
CA LYS A 24 12.87 -0.91 4.88
C LYS A 24 11.74 -0.66 3.88
N GLN A 25 10.55 -0.36 4.38
CA GLN A 25 9.36 -0.09 3.59
C GLN A 25 8.60 1.12 4.14
N TYR A 26 7.78 1.74 3.31
CA TYR A 26 6.83 2.75 3.75
C TYR A 26 5.58 2.10 4.35
N LEU A 27 5.18 2.61 5.51
CA LEU A 27 3.90 2.32 6.15
C LEU A 27 2.96 3.50 5.94
N PHE A 28 1.75 3.19 5.52
CA PHE A 28 0.64 4.11 5.36
C PHE A 28 -0.30 3.93 6.54
N THR A 29 -0.63 5.02 7.21
CA THR A 29 -1.72 5.06 8.19
C THR A 29 -3.00 5.38 7.45
N ILE A 30 -3.92 4.42 7.38
CA ILE A 30 -5.25 4.59 6.78
C ILE A 30 -6.27 4.83 7.87
N GLU A 31 -7.18 5.76 7.62
CA GLU A 31 -8.28 6.10 8.50
C GLU A 31 -9.63 5.86 7.82
N THR A 32 -10.60 5.34 8.59
CA THR A 32 -12.00 5.23 8.20
C THR A 32 -12.89 5.46 9.42
N GLY A 33 -13.57 6.60 9.47
CA GLY A 33 -14.31 7.01 10.67
C GLY A 33 -13.38 7.11 11.89
N GLU A 34 -13.65 6.32 12.92
CA GLU A 34 -12.85 6.27 14.16
C GLU A 34 -11.72 5.22 14.13
N ILE A 35 -11.66 4.39 13.07
CA ILE A 35 -10.69 3.30 12.97
C ILE A 35 -9.44 3.79 12.23
N GLN A 36 -8.27 3.46 12.76
CA GLN A 36 -6.98 3.65 12.09
C GLN A 36 -6.20 2.34 12.04
N PHE A 37 -5.51 2.10 10.93
CA PHE A 37 -4.62 0.95 10.79
C PHE A 37 -3.44 1.27 9.87
N GLU A 38 -2.32 0.57 10.10
CA GLU A 38 -1.13 0.69 9.25
C GLU A 38 -1.04 -0.47 8.26
N ARG A 39 -0.65 -0.16 7.03
CA ARG A 39 -0.34 -1.13 5.97
C ARG A 39 0.84 -0.67 5.13
N THR A 40 1.58 -1.63 4.59
CA THR A 40 2.62 -1.39 3.58
C THR A 40 2.00 -1.04 2.23
N ALA A 41 2.80 -0.45 1.33
CA ALA A 41 2.37 -0.21 -0.05
C ALA A 41 1.94 -1.52 -0.76
N ASP A 42 2.65 -2.62 -0.49
CA ASP A 42 2.40 -3.95 -1.07
C ASP A 42 1.05 -4.53 -0.64
N GLU A 43 0.74 -4.47 0.66
CA GLU A 43 -0.55 -4.91 1.20
C GLU A 43 -1.72 -4.09 0.66
N LEU A 44 -1.52 -2.78 0.47
CA LEU A 44 -2.54 -1.89 -0.09
C LEU A 44 -2.74 -2.11 -1.58
N ALA A 45 -1.67 -2.29 -2.35
CA ALA A 45 -1.74 -2.60 -3.77
C ALA A 45 -2.53 -3.89 -4.05
N GLY A 46 -2.48 -4.85 -3.12
CA GLY A 46 -3.26 -6.10 -3.18
C GLY A 46 -4.71 -6.00 -2.72
N ASN A 47 -5.14 -4.90 -2.11
CA ASN A 47 -6.47 -4.77 -1.52
C ASN A 47 -7.38 -3.84 -2.34
N GLN A 48 -8.11 -4.43 -3.29
CA GLN A 48 -9.00 -3.71 -4.20
C GLN A 48 -10.13 -2.96 -3.49
N ASP A 49 -10.64 -3.50 -2.38
CA ASP A 49 -11.73 -2.88 -1.62
C ASP A 49 -11.27 -1.55 -0.99
N ILE A 50 -10.05 -1.50 -0.44
CA ILE A 50 -9.50 -0.27 0.11
C ILE A 50 -9.19 0.73 -1.02
N LEU A 51 -8.53 0.29 -2.09
CA LEU A 51 -8.14 1.16 -3.21
C LEU A 51 -9.36 1.79 -3.91
N ALA A 52 -10.44 1.04 -4.11
CA ALA A 52 -11.65 1.53 -4.74
C ALA A 52 -12.36 2.62 -3.92
N ASN A 53 -12.10 2.67 -2.62
CA ASN A 53 -12.71 3.59 -1.66
C ASN A 53 -11.75 4.67 -1.15
N LEU A 54 -10.52 4.74 -1.71
CA LEU A 54 -9.57 5.81 -1.45
C LEU A 54 -9.72 6.95 -2.48
N PRO A 55 -9.38 8.20 -2.11
CA PRO A 55 -9.21 9.28 -3.05
C PRO A 55 -8.17 8.95 -4.11
N PHE A 56 -8.36 9.45 -5.34
CA PHE A 56 -7.45 9.18 -6.46
C PHE A 56 -5.98 9.53 -6.16
N HIS A 57 -5.73 10.63 -5.43
CA HIS A 57 -4.36 11.04 -5.06
C HIS A 57 -3.69 10.04 -4.12
N ASP A 58 -4.46 9.47 -3.18
CA ASP A 58 -3.98 8.45 -2.23
C ASP A 58 -3.68 7.14 -2.96
N VAL A 59 -4.55 6.74 -3.89
CA VAL A 59 -4.32 5.57 -4.76
C VAL A 59 -3.03 5.74 -5.57
N TYR A 60 -2.81 6.93 -6.12
CA TYR A 60 -1.59 7.23 -6.87
C TYR A 60 -0.33 7.12 -6.00
N ASP A 61 -0.33 7.66 -4.78
CA ASP A 61 0.82 7.57 -3.87
C ASP A 61 1.13 6.12 -3.47
N VAL A 62 0.09 5.32 -3.20
CA VAL A 62 0.25 3.88 -2.94
C VAL A 62 0.89 3.20 -4.15
N GLY A 63 0.35 3.42 -5.36
CA GLY A 63 0.87 2.81 -6.58
C GLY A 63 2.32 3.21 -6.88
N TYR A 64 2.65 4.49 -6.77
CA TYR A 64 4.01 5.00 -6.94
C TYR A 64 4.98 4.36 -5.94
N THR A 65 4.57 4.26 -4.68
CA THR A 65 5.41 3.71 -3.60
C THR A 65 5.64 2.22 -3.80
N HIS A 66 4.57 1.47 -4.09
CA HIS A 66 4.66 0.03 -4.39
C HIS A 66 5.61 -0.25 -5.57
N GLY A 67 5.44 0.49 -6.68
CA GLY A 67 6.32 0.35 -7.84
C GLY A 67 7.77 0.69 -7.54
N SER A 68 8.02 1.77 -6.79
CA SER A 68 9.37 2.17 -6.39
C SER A 68 10.05 1.12 -5.50
N GLU A 69 9.33 0.57 -4.54
CA GLU A 69 9.86 -0.49 -3.66
C GLU A 69 10.14 -1.79 -4.42
N ALA A 70 9.27 -2.17 -5.37
CA ALA A 70 9.47 -3.34 -6.21
C ALA A 70 10.76 -3.24 -7.03
N ILE A 71 11.02 -2.08 -7.66
CA ILE A 71 12.25 -1.82 -8.43
C ILE A 71 13.49 -1.92 -7.54
N LEU A 72 13.46 -1.33 -6.34
CA LEU A 72 14.59 -1.39 -5.42
C LEU A 72 14.86 -2.82 -4.93
N LYS A 73 13.81 -3.62 -4.72
CA LYS A 73 13.93 -5.04 -4.34
C LYS A 73 14.58 -5.84 -5.46
N GLU A 74 14.17 -5.63 -6.71
CA GLU A 74 14.76 -6.28 -7.88
C GLU A 74 16.23 -5.88 -8.07
N GLN A 75 16.55 -4.58 -7.97
CA GLN A 75 17.93 -4.09 -8.06
C GLN A 75 18.83 -4.78 -7.02
N LYS A 76 18.36 -4.90 -5.78
CA LYS A 76 19.10 -5.58 -4.70
C LYS A 76 19.29 -7.07 -5.00
N ALA A 77 18.28 -7.74 -5.55
CA ALA A 77 18.37 -9.15 -5.94
C ALA A 77 19.40 -9.37 -7.06
N LEU A 78 19.40 -8.50 -8.08
CA LEU A 78 20.37 -8.54 -9.18
C LEU A 78 21.80 -8.32 -8.68
N LEU A 79 22.03 -7.35 -7.79
CA LEU A 79 23.34 -7.12 -7.18
C LEU A 79 23.81 -8.34 -6.35
N ALA A 80 22.91 -8.98 -5.61
CA ALA A 80 23.23 -10.18 -4.85
C ALA A 80 23.56 -11.37 -5.77
N ALA A 81 22.84 -11.54 -6.87
CA ALA A 81 23.11 -12.58 -7.87
C ALA A 81 24.48 -12.37 -8.52
N LYS A 82 24.82 -11.12 -8.90
CA LYS A 82 26.14 -10.79 -9.47
C LYS A 82 27.27 -11.16 -8.52
N LYS A 83 27.13 -10.89 -7.21
CA LYS A 83 28.12 -11.26 -6.19
C LYS A 83 28.28 -12.75 -5.96
N LYS A 84 27.35 -13.61 -6.41
CA LYS A 84 27.48 -15.07 -6.30
C LYS A 84 28.22 -15.68 -7.50
N ILE A 85 28.32 -14.96 -8.60
CA ILE A 85 28.96 -15.40 -9.84
C ILE A 85 30.48 -15.16 -9.81
N TYR A 86 30.91 -14.16 -9.02
CA TYR A 86 32.32 -13.84 -8.76
C TYR A 86 32.71 -14.31 -7.35
#